data_AF-A0AA39K0D5-F1
#
_entry.id   AF-A0AA39K0D5-F1
#
_cell.length_a   1.000
_cell.length_b   1.000
_cell.length_c   1.000
_cell.angle_alpha   90.00
_cell.angle_beta   90.00
_cell.angle_gamma   90.00
#
_symmetry.space_group_name_H-M   'P 1'
#
loop_
_entity.id
_entity.type
_entity.pdbx_description
1 polymer ?
#
loop_
_entity_poly.entity_id
_entity_poly.type
_entity_poly.pdbx_seq_one_letter_code
_entity_poly.pdbx_strand_id
1 'polypeptide(L)'
;NWAKHFMEKHSHEIQSFWSHPLDHSHARAVNPHTKEEFFTLLEAMIEEGGGDDVIPPELIYRTDETGIQSGIGVKERVYGPQGAKIQHQQWSRDRENIT
;
A
#
# COMPACT_ATOMS: atom_id res chain seq x y z
N ASN A 1 -17.19 -19.35 25.90
CA ASN A 1 -16.43 -18.61 24.86
C ASN A 1 -15.97 -19.64 23.81
N TRP A 2 -16.70 -19.74 22.69
CA TRP A 2 -16.48 -20.79 21.68
C TRP A 2 -15.13 -20.66 20.95
N ALA A 3 -14.73 -19.44 20.59
CA ALA A 3 -13.49 -19.18 19.86
C ALA A 3 -12.25 -19.65 20.63
N LYS A 4 -12.21 -19.46 21.96
CA LYS A 4 -11.12 -19.94 22.81
C LYS A 4 -10.99 -21.47 22.77
N HIS A 5 -12.09 -22.19 22.93
CA HIS A 5 -12.09 -23.66 22.89
C HIS A 5 -11.76 -24.21 21.51
N PHE A 6 -12.20 -23.53 20.44
CA PHE A 6 -11.83 -23.88 19.07
C PHE A 6 -10.31 -23.76 18.86
N MET A 7 -9.71 -22.65 19.32
CA MET A 7 -8.27 -22.44 19.25
C MET A 7 -7.46 -23.45 20.08
N GLU A 8 -7.94 -23.79 21.28
CA GLU A 8 -7.29 -24.81 22.12
C GLU A 8 -7.30 -26.18 21.43
N LYS A 9 -8.45 -26.57 20.86
CA LYS A 9 -8.62 -27.86 20.17
C LYS A 9 -7.78 -27.98 18.90
N HIS A 10 -7.67 -26.90 18.13
CA HIS A 10 -6.95 -26.86 16.85
C HIS A 10 -5.56 -26.20 16.97
N SER A 11 -4.99 -26.14 18.16
CA SER A 11 -3.70 -25.45 18.42
C SER A 11 -2.50 -26.02 17.65
N HIS A 12 -2.60 -27.26 17.17
CA HIS A 12 -1.62 -27.94 16.31
C HIS A 12 -1.77 -27.59 14.82
N GLU A 13 -2.88 -26.97 14.42
CA GLU A 13 -3.17 -26.58 13.03
C GLU A 13 -3.25 -25.06 12.88
N ILE A 14 -3.68 -24.35 13.93
CA ILE A 14 -4.03 -22.94 13.89
C ILE A 14 -3.29 -22.19 14.98
N GLN A 15 -2.63 -21.10 14.60
CA GLN A 15 -1.91 -20.20 15.50
C GLN A 15 -2.40 -18.76 15.30
N SER A 16 -2.43 -17.99 16.39
CA SER A 16 -2.63 -16.55 16.30
C SER A 16 -1.31 -15.83 16.04
N PHE A 17 -1.28 -14.88 15.12
CA PHE A 17 -0.13 -14.01 14.89
C PHE A 17 -0.58 -12.59 14.51
N TRP A 18 0.36 -11.65 14.51
CA TRP A 18 0.08 -10.26 14.18
C TRP A 18 0.08 -10.06 12.67
N SER A 19 -0.92 -9.36 12.15
CA SER A 19 -0.92 -8.92 10.76
C SER A 19 0.20 -7.91 10.51
N HIS A 20 0.68 -7.89 9.27
CA HIS A 20 1.63 -6.89 8.80
C HIS A 20 1.00 -6.08 7.66
N PRO A 21 1.04 -4.73 7.72
CA PRO A 21 0.56 -3.90 6.63
C PRO A 21 1.39 -4.13 5.37
N LEU A 22 0.72 -4.08 4.21
CA LEU A 22 1.33 -4.31 2.90
C LEU A 22 2.24 -3.14 2.46
N ASP A 23 2.05 -1.95 3.03
CA ASP A 23 2.74 -0.70 2.67
C ASP A 23 4.28 -0.82 2.71
N HIS A 24 4.82 -1.48 3.74
CA HIS A 24 6.27 -1.66 3.83
C HIS A 24 6.83 -2.57 2.73
N SER A 25 6.04 -3.52 2.22
CA SER A 25 6.43 -4.36 1.09
C SER A 25 6.36 -3.57 -0.22
N HIS A 26 5.40 -2.66 -0.37
CA HIS A 26 5.27 -1.82 -1.57
C HIS A 26 6.37 -0.77 -1.68
N ALA A 27 6.79 -0.16 -0.56
CA ALA A 27 7.92 0.77 -0.56
C ALA A 27 9.23 0.14 -1.07
N ARG A 28 9.40 -1.19 -0.91
CA ARG A 28 10.55 -1.94 -1.42
C ARG A 28 10.46 -2.32 -2.89
N ALA A 29 9.31 -2.17 -3.52
CA ALA A 29 9.11 -2.41 -4.95
C ALA A 29 9.43 -1.18 -5.82
N VAL A 30 9.83 -0.06 -5.20
CA VAL A 30 10.25 1.14 -5.94
C VAL A 30 11.60 0.86 -6.60
N ASN A 31 11.59 0.67 -7.92
CA ASN A 31 12.80 0.51 -8.73
C ASN A 31 13.44 1.89 -8.97
N PRO A 32 14.67 2.13 -8.48
CA PRO A 32 15.36 3.41 -8.69
C PRO A 32 15.44 3.82 -10.16
N HIS A 33 15.64 2.84 -11.05
CA HIS A 33 15.71 3.06 -12.50
C HIS A 33 14.38 3.57 -13.05
N THR A 34 13.28 2.88 -12.73
CA THR A 34 11.95 3.28 -13.20
C THR A 34 11.53 4.64 -12.64
N LYS A 35 11.96 4.95 -11.40
CA LYS A 35 11.72 6.26 -10.80
C LYS A 35 12.48 7.36 -11.54
N GLU A 36 13.76 7.15 -11.82
CA GLU A 36 14.59 8.08 -12.57
C GLU A 36 14.03 8.31 -13.97
N GLU A 37 13.75 7.26 -14.73
CA GLU A 37 13.15 7.36 -16.06
C GLU A 37 11.81 8.09 -16.05
N PHE A 38 10.96 7.82 -15.06
CA PHE A 38 9.69 8.51 -14.92
C PHE A 38 9.87 10.03 -14.75
N PHE A 39 10.78 10.46 -13.88
CA PHE A 39 11.01 11.90 -13.66
C PHE A 39 11.69 12.57 -14.86
N THR A 40 12.61 11.89 -15.53
CA THR A 40 13.24 12.40 -16.77
C THR A 40 12.20 12.59 -17.88
N LEU A 41 11.29 11.63 -18.07
CA LEU A 41 10.22 11.74 -19.07
C LEU A 41 9.22 12.86 -18.73
N LEU A 42 8.89 13.00 -17.44
CA LEU A 42 7.98 14.05 -16.98
C LEU A 42 8.59 15.45 -17.18
N GLU A 43 9.88 15.62 -16.86
CA GLU A 43 10.61 16.87 -17.07
C GLU A 43 10.65 17.23 -18.56
N ALA A 44 11.02 16.28 -19.42
CA ALA A 44 11.02 16.48 -20.87
C ALA A 44 9.61 16.84 -21.41
N MET A 45 8.55 16.20 -20.92
CA MET A 45 7.17 16.53 -21.31
C MET A 45 6.80 17.98 -20.95
N ILE A 46 7.21 18.44 -19.76
CA ILE A 46 6.89 19.79 -19.28
C ILE A 46 7.72 20.86 -20.01
N GLU A 47 8.99 20.58 -20.30
CA GLU A 47 9.93 21.54 -20.89
C GLU A 47 9.95 21.55 -22.42
N GLU A 48 9.81 20.38 -23.07
CA GLU A 48 9.93 20.21 -24.52
C GLU A 48 8.59 20.06 -25.25
N GLY A 49 7.46 20.07 -24.53
CA GLY A 49 6.13 20.04 -25.14
C GLY A 49 6.01 21.16 -26.18
N GLY A 50 5.86 20.80 -27.46
CA GLY A 50 5.79 21.75 -28.57
C GLY A 50 4.39 21.75 -29.18
N GLY A 51 3.76 22.92 -29.29
CA GLY A 51 2.43 23.06 -29.89
C GLY A 51 1.30 22.83 -28.90
N ASP A 52 0.33 21.98 -29.26
CA ASP A 52 -0.88 21.71 -28.46
C ASP A 52 -0.64 20.82 -27.23
N ASP A 53 0.57 20.24 -27.09
CA ASP A 53 0.97 19.35 -25.98
C ASP A 53 1.68 20.08 -24.81
N VAL A 54 1.78 21.42 -24.87
CA VAL A 54 2.30 22.22 -23.75
C VAL A 54 1.30 22.14 -22.59
N ILE A 55 1.76 21.65 -21.43
CA ILE A 55 0.98 21.74 -20.20
C ILE A 55 1.06 23.20 -19.69
N PRO A 56 -0.04 23.96 -19.70
CA PRO A 56 -0.03 25.33 -19.19
C PRO A 56 0.33 25.34 -17.70
N PRO A 57 1.11 26.33 -17.22
CA PRO A 57 1.50 26.42 -15.81
C PRO A 57 0.30 26.40 -14.84
N GLU A 58 -0.84 26.95 -15.25
CA GLU A 58 -2.09 26.97 -14.50
C GLU A 58 -2.74 25.59 -14.32
N LEU A 59 -2.34 24.58 -15.11
CA LEU A 59 -2.81 23.19 -15.01
C LEU A 59 -1.82 22.28 -14.27
N ILE A 60 -0.71 22.82 -13.76
CA ILE A 60 0.24 22.07 -12.93
C ILE A 60 -0.20 22.15 -11.48
N TYR A 61 -0.95 21.13 -11.04
CA TYR A 61 -1.35 20.97 -9.65
C TYR A 61 -0.25 20.24 -8.88
N ARG A 62 0.29 20.87 -7.84
CA ARG A 62 1.17 20.18 -6.88
C ARG A 62 0.30 19.33 -5.95
N THR A 63 0.45 18.02 -6.00
CA THR A 63 -0.11 17.15 -4.97
C THR A 63 0.82 17.17 -3.77
N ASP A 64 0.64 18.15 -2.86
CA ASP A 64 1.28 18.17 -1.53
C ASP A 64 0.43 17.44 -0.48
N GLU A 65 -0.84 17.17 -0.79
CA GLU A 65 -1.75 16.44 0.05
C GLU A 65 -1.36 14.96 0.15
N THR A 66 -0.60 14.66 1.19
CA THR A 66 -0.49 13.30 1.69
C THR A 66 -1.83 12.94 2.32
N GLY A 67 -2.53 11.95 1.75
CA GLY A 67 -3.70 11.36 2.38
C GLY A 67 -3.30 10.71 3.70
N ILE A 68 -3.33 11.47 4.79
CA ILE A 68 -3.13 10.95 6.15
C ILE A 68 -4.41 10.21 6.52
N GLN A 69 -4.42 8.91 6.24
CA GLN A 69 -5.48 8.03 6.71
C GLN A 69 -5.46 8.02 8.25
N SER A 70 -6.47 8.62 8.86
CA SER A 70 -6.65 8.54 10.31
C SER A 70 -7.06 7.11 10.66
N GLY A 71 -6.07 6.28 11.01
CA GLY A 71 -6.23 4.84 11.25
C GLY A 71 -5.04 3.94 10.82
N ILE A 72 -3.94 4.52 10.35
CA ILE A 72 -2.78 3.79 9.84
C ILE A 72 -2.16 2.85 10.89
N GLY A 73 -2.08 1.56 10.57
CA GLY A 73 -1.11 0.63 11.16
C GLY A 73 -1.55 -0.21 12.36
N VAL A 74 -2.86 -0.39 12.59
CA VAL A 74 -3.31 -1.32 13.63
C VAL A 74 -3.01 -2.76 13.18
N LYS A 75 -1.94 -3.33 13.74
CA LYS A 75 -1.73 -4.78 13.69
C LYS A 75 -2.95 -5.42 14.35
N GLU A 76 -3.66 -6.24 13.61
CA GLU A 76 -4.72 -7.07 14.17
C GLU A 76 -4.17 -8.45 14.48
N ARG A 77 -4.80 -9.10 15.45
CA ARG A 77 -4.48 -10.49 15.77
C ARG A 77 -5.34 -11.38 14.86
N VAL A 78 -4.68 -12.04 13.93
CA VAL A 78 -5.31 -12.94 12.95
C VAL A 78 -4.98 -14.40 13.27
N TYR A 79 -5.83 -15.31 12.80
CA TYR A 79 -5.63 -16.75 12.93
C TYR A 79 -5.27 -17.33 11.57
N GLY A 80 -4.22 -18.15 11.53
CA GLY A 80 -3.80 -18.85 10.32
C GLY A 80 -3.06 -20.15 10.64
N PRO A 81 -2.55 -20.83 9.60
CA PRO A 81 -1.96 -22.15 9.77
C PRO A 81 -0.72 -22.11 10.68
N GLN A 82 -0.53 -23.17 11.47
CA GLN A 82 0.64 -23.31 12.35
C GLN A 82 1.93 -23.22 11.52
N GLY A 83 2.87 -22.38 11.97
CA GLY A 83 4.13 -22.13 11.26
C GLY A 83 4.07 -21.01 10.21
N ALA A 84 2.90 -20.45 9.91
CA ALA A 84 2.80 -19.24 9.09
C ALA A 84 3.41 -18.05 9.82
N LYS A 85 4.27 -17.30 9.11
CA LYS A 85 4.99 -16.15 9.69
C LYS A 85 4.31 -14.81 9.39
N ILE A 86 3.59 -14.71 8.28
CA ILE A 86 3.05 -13.45 7.78
C ILE A 86 1.70 -13.71 7.12
N GLN A 87 0.69 -12.94 7.52
CA GLN A 87 -0.53 -12.72 6.75
C GLN A 87 -0.61 -11.23 6.53
N HIS A 88 -0.65 -10.86 5.26
CA HIS A 88 -0.88 -9.50 4.89
C HIS A 88 -2.36 -9.20 5.03
N GLN A 89 -2.68 -8.09 5.69
CA GLN A 89 -4.02 -7.54 5.59
C GLN A 89 -4.19 -7.00 4.16
N GLN A 90 -5.16 -7.54 3.44
CA GLN A 90 -5.75 -6.82 2.30
C GLN A 90 -6.87 -5.95 2.86
N TRP A 91 -6.69 -4.64 2.74
CA TRP A 91 -7.74 -3.70 3.08
C TRP A 91 -8.78 -3.67 1.95
N SER A 92 -10.06 -3.73 2.31
CA SER A 92 -11.12 -3.25 1.41
C SER A 92 -10.89 -1.77 1.18
N ARG A 93 -10.34 -1.42 0.01
CA ARG A 93 -10.28 -0.04 -0.46
C ARG A 93 -11.72 0.40 -0.69
N ASP A 94 -12.20 1.34 0.14
CA ASP A 94 -13.41 2.07 -0.20
C ASP A 94 -13.19 2.78 -1.53
N ARG A 95 -14.25 2.86 -2.34
CA ARG A 95 -14.25 3.36 -3.72
C ARG A 95 -13.66 4.77 -3.87
N GLU A 96 -13.57 5.52 -2.77
CA GLU A 96 -13.02 6.87 -2.70
C GLU A 96 -11.49 6.92 -2.57
N ASN A 97 -10.82 5.80 -2.29
CA ASN A 97 -9.37 5.70 -2.10
C ASN A 97 -8.69 4.86 -3.20
N ILE A 98 -8.98 5.19 -4.46
CA ILE A 98 -8.19 4.74 -5.61
C ILE A 98 -7.15 5.83 -5.89
N THR A 99 -5.90 5.57 -5.53
CA THR A 99 -4.72 6.24 -6.10
C THR A 99 -4.30 5.51 -7.36
#